data_AF-A0A833GH88-F1
#
_entry.id   AF-A0A833GH88-F1
#
_cell.length_a   1.000
_cell.length_b   1.000
_cell.length_c   1.000
_cell.angle_alpha   90.00
_cell.angle_beta   90.00
_cell.angle_gamma   90.00
#
_symmetry.space_group_name_H-M   'P 1'
#
loop_
_entity.id
_entity.type
_entity.pdbx_description
1 polymer ?
#
loop_
_entity_poly.entity_id
_entity_poly.type
_entity_poly.pdbx_seq_one_letter_code
_entity_poly.pdbx_strand_id
1 'polypeptide(L)'
;MRAFTFDQVSDDTLLGELAALVARDRETTAALLAYLAEVDERALYLPAACSSMHAYCVSVLHFAEEVAFKRIRAARTARRFPVIFEAIADGRMHVTGVVMLAPHLREDNVEELLAAASHASKAEIEKLVARLAPRPDLPEQITRIPGNGH
;
A
#
# COMPACT_ATOMS: atom_id res chain seq x y z
N MET A 1 7.75 2.30 31.31
CA MET A 1 6.39 1.85 30.95
C MET A 1 5.62 3.08 30.51
N ARG A 2 5.31 3.24 29.22
CA ARG A 2 4.49 4.39 28.79
C ARG A 2 3.05 4.07 29.18
N ALA A 3 2.54 4.77 30.20
CA ALA A 3 1.15 4.65 30.59
C ALA A 3 0.29 5.35 29.53
N PHE A 4 -0.59 4.59 28.88
CA PHE A 4 -1.63 5.12 27.98
C PHE A 4 -2.81 5.63 28.80
N THR A 5 -2.54 6.61 29.68
CA THR A 5 -3.54 7.21 30.58
C THR A 5 -3.79 8.65 30.15
N PHE A 6 -5.06 8.99 29.91
CA PHE A 6 -5.45 10.28 29.34
C PHE A 6 -6.38 11.08 30.27
N ASP A 7 -6.54 10.65 31.53
CA ASP A 7 -7.51 11.15 32.50
C ASP A 7 -7.39 12.66 32.83
N GLN A 8 -6.29 13.30 32.42
CA GLN A 8 -5.98 14.72 32.66
C GLN A 8 -5.71 15.50 31.35
N VAL A 9 -5.91 14.89 30.18
CA VAL A 9 -5.68 15.52 28.87
C VAL A 9 -7.02 16.05 28.35
N SER A 10 -7.07 17.31 27.93
CA SER A 10 -8.29 17.87 27.29
C SER A 10 -8.51 17.28 25.90
N ASP A 11 -9.76 17.24 25.45
CA ASP A 11 -10.12 16.73 24.11
C ASP A 11 -9.34 17.42 22.99
N ASP A 12 -9.21 18.76 23.03
CA ASP A 12 -8.45 19.52 22.03
C ASP A 12 -6.97 19.15 22.01
N THR A 13 -6.37 18.95 23.20
CA THR A 13 -4.97 18.51 23.32
C THR A 13 -4.82 17.11 22.74
N LEU A 14 -5.74 16.21 23.09
CA LEU A 14 -5.71 14.83 22.62
C LEU A 14 -5.83 14.73 21.09
N LEU A 15 -6.73 15.51 20.49
CA LEU A 15 -6.90 15.56 19.04
C LEU A 15 -5.68 16.18 18.33
N GLY A 16 -5.09 17.23 18.90
CA GLY A 16 -3.87 17.84 18.38
C GLY A 16 -2.67 16.89 18.42
N GLU A 17 -2.49 16.20 19.55
CA GLU A 17 -1.44 15.18 19.72
C GLU A 17 -1.65 13.99 18.79
N LEU A 18 -2.89 13.52 18.63
CA LEU A 18 -3.23 12.45 17.69
C LEU A 18 -2.87 12.86 16.26
N ALA A 19 -3.24 14.07 15.82
CA ALA A 19 -2.90 14.55 14.48
C ALA A 19 -1.38 14.61 14.26
N ALA A 20 -0.63 15.09 15.25
CA ALA A 20 0.84 15.12 15.20
C ALA A 20 1.46 13.71 15.16
N LEU A 21 0.91 12.75 15.92
CA LEU A 21 1.33 11.35 15.88
C LEU A 21 1.06 10.72 14.51
N VAL A 22 -0.09 11.00 13.91
CA VAL A 22 -0.42 10.52 12.56
C VAL A 22 0.53 11.07 11.50
N ALA A 23 0.89 12.36 11.55
CA ALA A 23 1.88 12.93 10.64
C ALA A 23 3.25 12.24 10.76
N ARG A 24 3.72 12.03 11.99
CA ARG A 24 4.98 11.32 12.26
C ARG A 24 4.94 9.85 11.87
N ASP A 25 3.80 9.18 12.03
CA ASP A 25 3.61 7.79 11.60
C ASP A 25 3.70 7.65 10.08
N ARG A 26 3.17 8.62 9.33
CA ARG A 26 3.28 8.69 7.86
C ARG A 26 4.72 8.89 7.40
N GLU A 27 5.43 9.84 7.98
CA GLU A 27 6.87 10.05 7.72
C GLU A 27 7.69 8.80 8.03
N THR A 28 7.42 8.18 9.18
CA THR A 28 8.08 6.93 9.61
C THR A 28 7.77 5.79 8.63
N THR A 29 6.53 5.69 8.15
CA THR A 29 6.13 4.70 7.15
C THR A 29 6.85 4.92 5.83
N ALA A 30 6.93 6.15 5.34
CA ALA A 30 7.67 6.46 4.12
C ALA A 30 9.17 6.10 4.24
N ALA A 31 9.79 6.47 5.36
CA ALA A 31 11.18 6.11 5.66
C ALA A 31 11.37 4.58 5.72
N LEU A 32 10.48 3.87 6.42
CA LEU A 32 10.52 2.41 6.48
C LEU A 32 10.46 1.78 5.08
N LEU A 33 9.56 2.25 4.21
CA LEU A 33 9.48 1.74 2.84
C LEU A 33 10.74 2.01 2.03
N ALA A 34 11.38 3.17 2.19
CA ALA A 34 12.64 3.49 1.53
C ALA A 34 13.76 2.53 1.98
N TYR A 35 13.87 2.26 3.28
CA TYR A 35 14.84 1.29 3.81
C TYR A 35 14.56 -0.14 3.35
N LEU A 36 13.29 -0.56 3.36
CA LEU A 36 12.90 -1.88 2.85
C LEU A 36 13.24 -2.01 1.36
N ALA A 37 13.05 -0.97 0.56
CA ALA A 37 13.40 -0.98 -0.85
C ALA A 37 14.91 -1.13 -1.07
N GLU A 38 15.73 -0.45 -0.27
CA GLU A 38 17.19 -0.52 -0.39
C GLU A 38 17.74 -1.88 0.08
N VAL A 39 17.19 -2.41 1.18
CA VAL A 39 17.53 -3.75 1.68
C VAL A 39 17.18 -4.83 0.66
N ASP A 40 16.02 -4.70 0.01
CA ASP A 40 15.54 -5.61 -1.01
C ASP A 40 16.41 -5.54 -2.28
N GLU A 41 16.71 -4.34 -2.78
CA GLU A 41 17.57 -4.15 -3.95
C GLU A 41 18.98 -4.71 -3.75
N ARG A 42 19.58 -4.46 -2.58
CA ARG A 42 20.92 -4.96 -2.25
C ARG A 42 20.94 -6.41 -1.77
N ALA A 43 19.78 -7.06 -1.70
CA ALA A 43 19.60 -8.40 -1.16
C ALA A 43 20.25 -8.60 0.23
N LEU A 44 20.18 -7.60 1.11
CA LEU A 44 20.82 -7.63 2.45
C LEU A 44 20.16 -8.62 3.42
N TYR A 45 19.09 -9.29 3.00
CA TYR A 45 18.49 -10.40 3.71
C TYR A 45 19.29 -11.72 3.57
N LEU A 46 20.17 -11.84 2.58
CA LEU A 46 20.94 -13.07 2.34
C LEU A 46 21.90 -13.43 3.50
N PRO A 47 22.66 -12.50 4.09
CA PRO A 47 23.52 -12.80 5.25
C PRO A 47 22.74 -13.26 6.49
N ALA A 48 21.45 -12.94 6.58
CA ALA A 48 20.55 -13.40 7.64
C ALA A 48 19.94 -14.79 7.33
N ALA A 49 20.49 -15.54 6.36
CA ALA A 49 20.01 -16.85 5.91
C ALA A 49 18.54 -16.87 5.45
N CYS A 50 18.01 -15.72 5.02
CA CYS A 50 16.66 -15.62 4.48
C CYS A 50 16.69 -15.80 2.96
N SER A 51 15.84 -16.69 2.43
CA SER A 51 15.77 -16.99 0.99
C SER A 51 15.13 -15.88 0.15
N SER A 52 14.48 -14.90 0.79
CA SER A 52 13.83 -13.78 0.14
C SER A 52 13.60 -12.62 1.12
N MET A 53 13.33 -11.43 0.58
CA MET A 53 12.90 -10.28 1.38
C MET A 53 11.62 -10.57 2.18
N HIS A 54 10.70 -11.39 1.65
CA HIS A 54 9.51 -11.80 2.38
C HIS A 54 9.86 -12.63 3.63
N ALA A 55 10.73 -13.63 3.47
CA ALA A 55 11.21 -14.44 4.58
C ALA A 55 11.91 -13.57 5.65
N TYR A 56 12.71 -12.59 5.23
CA TYR A 56 13.35 -11.64 6.14
C TYR A 56 12.35 -10.78 6.91
N CYS A 57 11.35 -10.21 6.23
CA CYS A 57 10.31 -9.41 6.87
C CYS A 57 9.52 -10.20 7.92
N VAL A 58 9.22 -11.48 7.66
CA VAL A 58 8.42 -12.31 8.58
C VAL A 58 9.28 -12.88 9.70
N SER A 59 10.44 -13.46 9.39
CA SER A 59 11.26 -14.18 10.37
C SER A 59 12.17 -13.27 11.19
N VAL A 60 12.69 -12.18 10.61
CA VAL A 60 13.65 -11.27 11.27
C VAL A 60 12.98 -9.99 11.74
N LEU A 61 12.13 -9.36 10.90
CA LEU A 61 11.43 -8.12 11.28
C LEU A 61 10.06 -8.37 11.94
N HIS A 62 9.65 -9.63 12.06
CA HIS A 62 8.41 -10.05 12.73
C HIS A 62 7.13 -9.38 12.20
N PHE A 63 7.09 -9.05 10.91
CA PHE A 63 5.86 -8.61 10.27
C PHE A 63 4.92 -9.80 10.06
N ALA A 64 3.61 -9.56 10.21
CA ALA A 64 2.61 -10.46 9.67
C ALA A 64 2.79 -10.57 8.14
N GLU A 65 2.53 -11.75 7.58
CA GLU A 65 2.76 -12.05 6.16
C GLU A 65 2.11 -11.03 5.21
N GLU A 66 0.83 -10.70 5.44
CA GLU A 66 0.10 -9.70 4.66
C GLU A 66 0.71 -8.29 4.76
N VAL A 67 1.25 -7.92 5.92
CA VAL A 67 1.95 -6.64 6.10
C VAL A 67 3.27 -6.64 5.34
N ALA A 68 4.02 -7.76 5.40
CA ALA A 68 5.26 -7.93 4.66
C ALA A 68 5.02 -7.81 3.14
N PHE A 69 4.02 -8.52 2.60
CA PHE A 69 3.66 -8.45 1.19
C PHE A 69 3.36 -7.02 0.74
N LYS A 70 2.45 -6.33 1.44
CA LYS A 70 2.05 -4.95 1.10
C LYS A 70 3.23 -3.98 1.16
N ARG A 71 4.03 -4.05 2.23
CA ARG A 71 5.19 -3.16 2.42
C ARG A 71 6.27 -3.41 1.37
N ILE A 72 6.60 -4.66 1.07
CA ILE A 72 7.59 -4.99 0.02
C ILE A 72 7.11 -4.47 -1.34
N ARG A 73 5.85 -4.72 -1.69
CA ARG A 73 5.30 -4.27 -2.97
C ARG A 73 5.25 -2.74 -3.07
N ALA A 74 4.83 -2.06 -2.02
CA ALA A 74 4.85 -0.60 -1.96
C ALA A 74 6.28 -0.04 -2.04
N ALA A 75 7.23 -0.62 -1.30
CA ALA A 75 8.64 -0.22 -1.30
C ALA A 75 9.26 -0.35 -2.70
N ARG A 76 9.07 -1.49 -3.38
CA ARG A 76 9.51 -1.69 -4.77
C ARG A 76 8.89 -0.68 -5.73
N THR A 77 7.60 -0.42 -5.58
CA THR A 77 6.87 0.54 -6.43
C THR A 77 7.36 1.97 -6.20
N ALA A 78 7.56 2.37 -4.94
CA ALA A 78 8.05 3.69 -4.57
C ALA A 78 9.51 3.90 -4.97
N ARG A 79 10.34 2.85 -4.95
CA ARG A 79 11.70 2.95 -5.52
C ARG A 79 11.68 3.19 -7.02
N ARG A 80 10.74 2.58 -7.76
CA ARG A 80 10.56 2.85 -9.19
C ARG A 80 10.01 4.25 -9.44
N PHE A 81 9.13 4.74 -8.57
CA PHE A 81 8.53 6.07 -8.68
C PHE A 81 8.68 6.85 -7.35
N PRO A 82 9.82 7.54 -7.14
CA PRO A 82 10.17 8.14 -5.84
C PRO A 82 9.16 9.13 -5.26
N VAL A 83 8.36 9.79 -6.10
CA VAL A 83 7.26 10.69 -5.68
C VAL A 83 6.24 10.00 -4.74
N ILE A 84 6.18 8.66 -4.75
CA ILE A 84 5.33 7.89 -3.85
C ILE A 84 5.78 8.03 -2.39
N PHE A 85 7.09 8.14 -2.11
CA PHE A 85 7.57 8.31 -0.74
C PHE A 85 7.04 9.61 -0.13
N GLU A 86 7.13 10.71 -0.89
CA GLU A 86 6.59 12.01 -0.49
C GLU A 86 5.07 11.95 -0.35
N ALA A 87 4.36 11.32 -1.29
CA ALA A 87 2.91 11.17 -1.20
C ALA A 87 2.47 10.41 0.06
N ILE A 88 3.25 9.41 0.52
CA ILE A 88 2.98 8.71 1.78
C ILE A 88 3.31 9.60 2.98
N ALA A 89 4.47 10.27 2.98
CA ALA A 89 4.91 11.14 4.08
C ALA A 89 3.90 12.28 4.33
N ASP A 90 3.41 12.89 3.26
CA ASP A 90 2.39 13.95 3.31
C ASP A 90 1.00 13.43 3.71
N GLY A 91 0.79 12.10 3.71
CA GLY A 91 -0.51 11.49 3.94
C GLY A 91 -1.48 11.56 2.76
N ARG A 92 -1.02 11.99 1.59
CA ARG A 92 -1.79 11.99 0.34
C ARG A 92 -2.08 10.57 -0.14
N MET A 93 -1.20 9.61 0.17
CA MET A 93 -1.33 8.22 -0.24
C MET A 93 -1.10 7.26 0.92
N HIS A 94 -1.86 6.16 0.96
CA HIS A 94 -1.63 5.05 1.90
C HIS A 94 -1.02 3.83 1.19
N VAL A 95 -0.35 2.96 1.96
CA VAL A 95 0.40 1.79 1.44
C VAL A 95 -0.49 0.87 0.60
N THR A 96 -1.73 0.64 1.02
CA THR A 96 -2.68 -0.19 0.27
C THR A 96 -3.02 0.43 -1.09
N GLY A 97 -3.22 1.75 -1.14
CA GLY A 97 -3.47 2.50 -2.37
C GLY A 97 -2.32 2.36 -3.36
N VAL A 98 -1.08 2.48 -2.90
CA VAL A 98 0.11 2.22 -3.73
C VAL A 98 0.09 0.82 -4.32
N VAL A 99 -0.17 -0.20 -3.51
CA VAL A 99 -0.23 -1.60 -3.95
C VAL A 99 -1.27 -1.82 -5.05
N MET A 100 -2.43 -1.17 -4.90
CA MET A 100 -3.52 -1.24 -5.88
C MET A 100 -3.21 -0.50 -7.18
N LEU A 101 -2.58 0.67 -7.10
CA LEU A 101 -2.22 1.47 -8.26
C LEU A 101 -1.00 0.91 -9.00
N ALA A 102 -0.09 0.20 -8.32
CA ALA A 102 1.18 -0.28 -8.86
C ALA A 102 1.11 -0.92 -10.26
N PRO A 103 0.12 -1.77 -10.61
CA PRO A 103 0.00 -2.35 -11.96
C PRO A 103 -0.32 -1.34 -13.07
N HIS A 104 -0.83 -0.16 -12.71
CA HIS A 104 -1.32 0.87 -13.62
C HIS A 104 -0.39 2.08 -13.73
N LEU A 105 0.64 2.15 -12.87
CA LEU A 105 1.62 3.21 -12.87
C LEU A 105 2.65 3.06 -14.00
N ARG A 106 2.93 4.18 -14.65
CA ARG A 106 3.92 4.38 -15.70
C ARG A 106 4.61 5.72 -15.46
N GLU A 107 5.75 5.91 -16.11
CA GLU A 107 6.54 7.15 -15.98
C GLU A 107 5.75 8.39 -16.42
N ASP A 108 4.85 8.25 -17.39
CA ASP A 108 4.06 9.35 -17.96
C ASP A 108 2.80 9.69 -17.16
N ASN A 109 2.37 8.86 -16.20
CA ASN A 109 1.07 8.99 -15.55
C ASN A 109 1.12 9.01 -14.02
N VAL A 110 2.29 8.77 -13.42
CA VAL A 110 2.38 8.52 -11.97
C VAL A 110 1.90 9.71 -11.14
N GLU A 111 2.28 10.92 -11.50
CA GLU A 111 1.86 12.13 -10.78
C GLU A 111 0.34 12.33 -10.87
N GLU A 112 -0.23 12.17 -12.05
CA GLU A 112 -1.67 12.31 -12.29
C GLU A 112 -2.48 11.27 -11.49
N LEU A 113 -2.09 9.99 -11.54
CA LEU A 113 -2.80 8.95 -10.78
C LEU A 113 -2.67 9.13 -9.27
N LEU A 114 -1.51 9.55 -8.78
CA LEU A 114 -1.33 9.83 -7.35
C LEU A 114 -2.17 11.03 -6.91
N ALA A 115 -2.24 12.08 -7.73
CA ALA A 115 -3.11 13.23 -7.46
C ALA A 115 -4.59 12.80 -7.45
N ALA A 116 -5.03 12.02 -8.43
CA ALA A 116 -6.41 11.52 -8.53
C ALA A 116 -6.80 10.59 -7.37
N ALA A 117 -5.84 9.91 -6.77
CA ALA A 117 -6.03 9.01 -5.62
C ALA A 117 -5.69 9.67 -4.27
N SER A 118 -5.38 10.97 -4.26
CA SER A 118 -4.98 11.68 -3.05
C SER A 118 -6.11 11.67 -2.02
N HIS A 119 -5.80 11.25 -0.78
CA HIS A 119 -6.75 11.10 0.33
C HIS A 119 -7.91 10.14 0.07
N ALA A 120 -7.87 9.37 -1.02
CA ALA A 120 -8.94 8.45 -1.38
C ALA A 120 -8.94 7.22 -0.47
N SER A 121 -10.12 6.81 -0.05
CA SER A 121 -10.36 5.53 0.60
C SER A 121 -10.01 4.37 -0.36
N LYS A 122 -9.83 3.18 0.20
CA LYS A 122 -9.61 1.95 -0.59
C LYS A 122 -10.71 1.77 -1.66
N ALA A 123 -11.98 1.96 -1.29
CA ALA A 123 -13.11 1.77 -2.21
C ALA A 123 -13.12 2.80 -3.35
N GLU A 124 -12.67 4.03 -3.10
CA GLU A 124 -12.52 5.05 -4.15
C GLU A 124 -11.36 4.72 -5.10
N ILE A 125 -10.25 4.19 -4.58
CA ILE A 125 -9.15 3.71 -5.41
C ILE A 125 -9.58 2.48 -6.23
N GLU A 126 -10.41 1.58 -5.69
CA GLU A 126 -11.00 0.47 -6.47
C GLU A 126 -11.81 1.00 -7.67
N LYS A 127 -12.61 2.04 -7.47
CA LYS A 127 -13.36 2.71 -8.55
C LYS A 127 -12.43 3.40 -9.56
N LEU A 128 -11.34 4.02 -9.10
CA LEU A 128 -10.33 4.59 -10.00
C LEU A 128 -9.67 3.51 -10.85
N VAL A 129 -9.22 2.42 -10.24
CA VAL A 129 -8.61 1.27 -10.94
C VAL A 129 -9.57 0.65 -11.96
N ALA A 130 -10.85 0.48 -11.60
CA ALA A 130 -11.85 -0.07 -12.52
C ALA A 130 -12.04 0.80 -13.79
N ARG A 131 -11.89 2.12 -13.68
CA ARG A 131 -11.93 3.04 -14.84
C ARG A 131 -10.69 2.95 -15.72
N LEU A 132 -9.52 2.69 -15.11
CA LEU A 132 -8.24 2.60 -15.83
C LEU A 132 -8.09 1.29 -16.61
N ALA A 133 -8.71 0.22 -16.13
CA ALA A 133 -8.71 -1.09 -16.79
C ALA A 133 -10.11 -1.72 -16.72
N PRO A 134 -11.05 -1.30 -17.61
CA PRO A 134 -12.35 -1.92 -17.69
C PRO A 134 -12.20 -3.42 -17.93
N ARG A 135 -12.86 -4.25 -17.12
CA ARG A 135 -12.91 -5.68 -17.40
C ARG A 135 -13.71 -5.85 -18.70
N PRO A 136 -13.21 -6.60 -19.69
CA PRO A 136 -14.05 -6.95 -20.83
C PRO A 136 -15.26 -7.72 -20.31
N ASP A 137 -16.46 -7.35 -20.77
CA ASP A 137 -17.66 -8.12 -20.48
C ASP A 137 -17.41 -9.57 -20.90
N LEU A 138 -17.55 -10.50 -19.95
CA LEU A 138 -17.50 -11.93 -20.26
C LEU A 138 -18.60 -12.22 -21.28
N PRO A 139 -18.32 -12.91 -22.40
CA PRO A 139 -19.39 -13.28 -23.31
C PRO A 139 -20.40 -14.15 -22.55
N GLU A 140 -21.67 -13.72 -22.53
CA GLU A 140 -22.78 -14.52 -22.04
C GLU A 140 -22.84 -15.82 -22.87
N GLN A 141 -22.28 -16.91 -22.34
CA GLN A 141 -22.49 -18.22 -22.93
C GLN A 141 -23.92 -18.68 -22.67
N ILE A 142 -24.82 -18.33 -23.60
CA ILE A 142 -26.16 -18.93 -23.68
C ILE A 142 -25.96 -20.38 -24.14
N THR A 143 -25.91 -21.31 -23.18
CA THR A 143 -25.95 -22.74 -23.51
C THR A 143 -27.38 -23.12 -23.86
N ARG A 144 -27.63 -23.45 -25.13
CA ARG A 144 -28.90 -24.03 -25.58
C ARG A 144 -29.09 -25.39 -24.92
N ILE A 145 -30.14 -25.53 -24.10
CA ILE A 145 -30.56 -26.81 -23.54
C ILE A 145 -31.14 -27.66 -24.70
N PRO A 146 -30.62 -28.88 -24.99
CA PRO A 146 -31.23 -29.74 -25.98
C PRO A 146 -32.65 -30.10 -25.54
N GLY A 147 -33.64 -29.76 -26.37
CA GLY A 147 -35.01 -30.22 -26.17
C GLY A 147 -35.06 -31.74 -26.33
N ASN A 148 -35.51 -32.43 -25.29
CA ASN A 148 -35.87 -33.84 -25.37
C ASN A 148 -37.01 -33.99 -26.38
N GLY A 149 -36.68 -34.46 -27.57
CA GLY A 149 -37.63 -34.91 -28.58
C GLY A 149 -37.64 -36.43 -28.63
N HIS A 150 -38.83 -36.99 -28.37
CA HIS A 150 -39.31 -38.37 -28.55
C HIS A 150 -39.10 -39.33 -27.39
#